data_AF-A0A183ML46-F1
#
_entry.id   AF-A0A183ML46-F1
#
_cell.length_a   1.000
_cell.length_b   1.000
_cell.length_c   1.000
_cell.angle_alpha   90.00
_cell.angle_beta   90.00
_cell.angle_gamma   90.00
#
_symmetry.space_group_name_H-M   'P 1'
#
loop_
_entity.id
_entity.type
_entity.pdbx_description
1 polymer ?
#
loop_
_entity_poly.entity_id
_entity_poly.type
_entity_poly.pdbx_seq_one_letter_code
_entity_poly.pdbx_strand_id
1 'polypeptide(L)'
;MNELRVGIKANLMHIVKIPLPDSTMWYAQDADGAIWKLDLSFSHTSLAPECLEEFHANDIVDCVTSPSTYCAATVGLDGMLLIIALFYIILFASQ
;
A
#
# COMPACT_ATOMS: atom_id res chain seq x y z
N MET A 1 -19.54 -0.07 -19.82
CA MET A 1 -18.52 0.71 -19.11
C MET A 1 -18.42 0.08 -17.73
N ASN A 2 -17.23 -0.38 -17.34
CA ASN A 2 -17.02 -1.05 -16.06
C ASN A 2 -16.23 -0.10 -15.17
N GLU A 3 -16.74 0.18 -13.98
CA GLU A 3 -16.12 1.11 -13.03
C GLU A 3 -15.94 0.41 -11.68
N LEU A 4 -14.81 0.68 -11.02
CA LEU A 4 -14.48 0.14 -9.71
C LEU A 4 -14.05 1.29 -8.80
N ARG A 5 -14.75 1.47 -7.69
CA ARG A 5 -14.37 2.43 -6.66
C ARG A 5 -13.35 1.79 -5.72
N VAL A 6 -12.09 2.24 -5.79
CA VAL A 6 -10.99 1.70 -4.97
C VAL A 6 -11.10 2.12 -3.50
N GLY A 7 -11.35 3.39 -3.24
CA GLY A 7 -11.52 3.91 -1.88
C GLY A 7 -12.44 5.13 -1.85
N ILE A 8 -12.78 5.60 -0.66
CA ILE A 8 -13.62 6.81 -0.53
C ILE A 8 -12.84 8.06 -0.97
N LYS A 9 -11.53 8.11 -0.65
CA LYS A 9 -10.62 9.23 -0.91
C LYS A 9 -9.40 8.85 -1.75
N ALA A 10 -9.30 7.59 -2.18
CA ALA A 10 -8.14 7.10 -2.92
C ALA A 10 -7.97 7.88 -4.24
N ASN A 11 -6.80 8.48 -4.41
CA ASN A 11 -6.38 9.14 -5.65
C ASN A 11 -5.30 8.31 -6.33
N LEU A 12 -5.68 7.43 -7.25
CA LEU A 12 -4.76 6.48 -7.88
C LEU A 12 -3.71 7.19 -8.74
N MET A 13 -2.44 6.90 -8.47
CA MET A 13 -1.29 7.46 -9.20
C MET A 13 -0.68 6.45 -10.16
N HIS A 14 -0.54 5.20 -9.72
CA HIS A 14 0.11 4.14 -10.48
C HIS A 14 -0.67 2.83 -10.36
N ILE A 15 -0.63 2.01 -11.41
CA ILE A 15 -1.23 0.67 -11.41
C ILE A 15 -0.36 -0.29 -12.21
N VAL A 16 -0.19 -1.52 -11.72
CA VAL A 16 0.62 -2.57 -12.34
C VAL A 16 -0.10 -3.92 -12.24
N LYS A 17 -0.05 -4.69 -13.33
CA LYS A 17 -0.68 -6.02 -13.39
C LYS A 17 0.17 -7.03 -12.62
N ILE A 18 -0.46 -7.91 -11.86
CA ILE A 18 0.24 -9.06 -11.28
C ILE A 18 0.69 -9.99 -12.42
N PRO A 19 1.98 -10.36 -12.52
CA PRO A 19 2.54 -11.11 -13.65
C PRO A 19 2.25 -12.62 -13.54
N LEU A 20 1.00 -12.98 -13.27
CA LEU A 20 0.51 -14.35 -13.27
C LEU A 20 -0.33 -14.58 -14.53
N PRO A 21 -0.18 -15.72 -15.23
CA PRO A 21 -1.02 -16.09 -16.36
C PRO A 21 -2.51 -15.99 -16.00
N ASP A 22 -3.30 -15.42 -16.89
CA ASP A 22 -4.75 -15.24 -16.76
C ASP A 22 -5.23 -14.46 -15.51
N SER A 23 -4.31 -13.84 -14.77
CA SER A 23 -4.68 -13.06 -13.59
C SER A 23 -5.41 -11.78 -14.00
N THR A 24 -6.50 -11.51 -13.29
CA THR A 24 -7.25 -10.25 -13.34
C THR A 24 -6.85 -9.32 -12.20
N MET A 25 -5.84 -9.70 -11.41
CA MET A 25 -5.41 -8.97 -10.24
C MET A 25 -4.35 -7.92 -10.59
N TRP A 26 -4.47 -6.76 -9.97
CA TRP A 26 -3.58 -5.61 -10.14
C TRP A 26 -3.21 -5.04 -8.78
N TYR A 27 -2.02 -4.44 -8.70
CA TYR A 27 -1.66 -3.55 -7.62
C TYR A 27 -1.82 -2.11 -8.08
N ALA A 28 -2.33 -1.25 -7.22
CA ALA A 28 -2.38 0.19 -7.44
C ALA A 28 -1.79 0.92 -6.24
N GLN A 29 -1.13 2.05 -6.48
CA GLN A 29 -0.68 2.97 -5.44
C GLN A 29 -1.44 4.28 -5.58
N ASP A 30 -1.96 4.80 -4.47
CA ASP A 30 -2.57 6.13 -4.43
C ASP A 30 -1.58 7.22 -3.99
N ALA A 31 -2.03 8.47 -4.08
CA ALA A 31 -1.24 9.65 -3.76
C ALA A 31 -0.89 9.78 -2.27
N ASP A 32 -1.54 9.00 -1.40
CA ASP A 32 -1.26 8.92 0.03
C ASP A 32 -0.37 7.69 0.34
N GLY A 33 0.20 7.04 -0.68
CA GLY A 33 1.16 5.95 -0.52
C GLY A 33 0.54 4.59 -0.19
N ALA A 34 -0.79 4.50 -0.13
CA ALA A 34 -1.47 3.23 0.14
C ALA A 34 -1.40 2.31 -1.08
N ILE A 35 -1.15 1.03 -0.80
CA ILE A 35 -1.10 -0.04 -1.80
C ILE A 35 -2.42 -0.80 -1.77
N TRP A 36 -3.08 -0.80 -2.93
CA TRP A 36 -4.36 -1.44 -3.15
C TRP A 36 -4.18 -2.67 -4.02
N LYS A 37 -4.87 -3.75 -3.66
CA LYS A 37 -5.04 -4.92 -4.50
C LYS A 37 -6.43 -4.89 -5.12
N LEU A 38 -6.47 -4.92 -6.45
CA LEU A 38 -7.67 -4.74 -7.25
C LEU A 38 -7.95 -5.99 -8.08
N ASP A 39 -9.20 -6.45 -8.07
CA ASP A 39 -9.69 -7.43 -9.03
C ASP A 39 -10.42 -6.71 -10.16
N LEU A 40 -9.82 -6.70 -11.35
CA LEU A 40 -10.37 -6.07 -12.55
C LEU A 40 -11.04 -7.10 -13.48
N SER A 41 -11.53 -8.23 -12.96
CA SER A 41 -12.29 -9.22 -13.74
C SER A 41 -13.68 -8.73 -14.16
N PHE A 42 -14.28 -7.83 -13.39
CA PHE A 42 -15.66 -7.34 -13.56
C PHE A 42 -16.70 -8.46 -13.72
N SER A 43 -16.45 -9.59 -13.06
CA SER A 43 -17.35 -10.73 -12.96
C SER A 43 -18.31 -10.58 -11.77
N HIS A 44 -19.35 -11.42 -11.69
CA HIS A 44 -20.22 -11.50 -10.52
C HIS A 44 -19.50 -11.98 -9.24
N THR A 45 -18.28 -12.49 -9.38
CA THR A 45 -17.44 -12.98 -8.28
C THR A 45 -16.23 -12.08 -8.02
N SER A 46 -16.23 -10.85 -8.57
CA SER A 46 -15.10 -9.93 -8.39
C SER A 46 -14.89 -9.60 -6.91
N LEU A 47 -13.63 -9.61 -6.49
CA LEU A 47 -13.27 -9.19 -5.13
C LEU A 47 -13.36 -7.67 -4.98
N ALA A 48 -13.78 -7.22 -3.80
CA ALA A 48 -13.71 -5.81 -3.46
C ALA A 48 -12.24 -5.35 -3.40
N PRO A 49 -11.95 -4.07 -3.68
CA PRO A 49 -10.62 -3.50 -3.48
C PRO A 49 -10.15 -3.71 -2.04
N GLU A 50 -8.94 -4.21 -1.89
CA GLU A 50 -8.31 -4.48 -0.59
C GLU A 50 -7.14 -3.50 -0.41
N CYS A 51 -7.19 -2.67 0.63
CA CYS A 51 -6.01 -1.89 1.05
C CYS A 51 -5.09 -2.85 1.80
N LEU A 52 -3.91 -3.10 1.23
CA LEU A 52 -2.95 -4.04 1.82
C LEU A 52 -2.14 -3.35 2.92
N GLU A 53 -1.61 -2.17 2.61
CA GLU A 53 -0.70 -1.44 3.47
C GLU A 53 -0.77 0.06 3.13
N GLU A 54 -0.53 0.89 4.14
CA GLU A 54 -0.38 2.33 4.00
C GLU A 54 1.09 2.68 4.26
N PHE A 55 1.70 3.45 3.35
CA PHE A 55 3.10 3.86 3.44
C PHE A 55 3.22 5.36 3.22
N HIS A 56 4.42 5.89 3.47
CA HIS A 56 4.68 7.26 3.07
C HIS A 56 4.58 7.42 1.54
N ALA A 57 3.85 8.44 1.09
CA ALA A 57 3.72 8.79 -0.32
C ALA A 57 4.94 9.56 -0.86
N ASN A 58 5.71 10.17 0.04
CA ASN A 58 6.85 11.03 -0.26
C ASN A 58 8.07 10.63 0.58
N ASP A 59 9.17 11.36 0.38
CA ASP A 59 10.41 11.18 1.14
C ASP A 59 10.16 11.19 2.66
N ILE A 60 10.72 10.18 3.32
CA ILE A 60 10.80 10.10 4.78
C ILE A 60 11.83 11.14 5.23
N VAL A 61 11.43 12.02 6.14
CA VAL A 61 12.28 13.12 6.61
C VAL A 61 12.93 12.86 7.96
N ASP A 62 12.34 11.98 8.78
CA ASP A 62 12.92 11.59 10.05
C ASP A 62 12.41 10.21 10.50
N CYS A 63 13.21 9.54 11.33
CA CYS A 63 12.84 8.28 11.94
C CYS A 63 13.49 8.10 13.32
N VAL A 64 12.75 7.46 14.24
CA VAL A 64 13.26 7.11 15.57
C VAL A 64 12.83 5.72 15.98
N THR A 65 13.75 4.96 16.56
CA THR A 65 13.48 3.63 17.13
C THR A 65 13.10 3.73 18.60
N SER A 66 12.14 2.93 19.03
CA SER A 66 11.84 2.80 20.45
C SER A 66 12.92 2.00 21.18
N PRO A 67 13.42 2.46 22.35
CA PRO A 67 14.40 1.71 23.14
C PRO A 67 13.77 0.57 23.94
N SER A 68 12.44 0.52 24.05
CA SER A 68 11.69 -0.43 24.89
C SER A 68 10.70 -1.30 24.12
N THR A 69 10.44 -0.96 22.85
CA THR A 69 9.59 -1.75 21.96
C THR A 69 10.32 -2.03 20.67
N TYR A 70 10.00 -3.15 20.00
CA TYR A 70 10.53 -3.46 18.68
C TYR A 70 9.81 -2.66 17.58
N CYS A 71 9.71 -1.34 17.74
CA CYS A 71 9.02 -0.44 16.82
C CYS A 71 9.90 0.74 16.41
N ALA A 72 9.62 1.31 15.25
CA ALA A 72 10.11 2.61 14.81
C ALA A 72 8.93 3.54 14.47
N ALA A 73 9.14 4.83 14.66
CA ALA A 73 8.27 5.89 14.17
C ALA A 73 8.96 6.58 12.98
N THR A 74 8.22 6.80 11.89
CA THR A 74 8.68 7.54 10.72
C THR A 74 7.73 8.68 10.41
N VAL A 75 8.27 9.79 9.89
CA VAL A 75 7.48 10.91 9.37
C VAL A 75 7.93 11.25 7.95
N GLY A 76 6.97 11.58 7.08
CA GLY A 76 7.23 11.91 5.68
C GLY A 76 6.77 13.32 5.30
N LEU A 77 7.22 13.79 4.14
CA LEU A 77 6.75 15.06 3.55
C LEU A 77 5.26 15.05 3.17
N ASP A 78 4.64 13.88 3.17
CA ASP A 78 3.19 13.68 3.05
C ASP A 78 2.40 14.08 4.32
N GLY A 79 3.08 14.43 5.40
CA GLY A 79 2.45 14.81 6.67
C GLY A 79 1.92 13.63 7.47
N MET A 80 2.27 12.40 7.10
CA MET A 80 1.89 11.19 7.83
C MET A 80 2.93 10.82 8.89
N LEU A 81 2.46 10.14 9.94
CA LEU A 81 3.29 9.48 10.95
C LEU A 81 2.93 8.00 10.98
N LEU A 82 3.92 7.13 10.78
CA LEU A 82 3.74 5.68 10.82
C LEU A 82 4.51 5.06 11.98
N ILE A 83 3.86 4.15 12.71
CA ILE A 83 4.51 3.29 13.70
C ILE A 83 4.63 1.90 13.11
N ILE A 84 5.85 1.50 12.78
CA ILE A 84 6.14 0.22 12.15
C ILE A 84 6.83 -0.71 13.14
N ALA A 85 6.42 -1.97 13.19
CA ALA A 85 7.09 -2.96 14.01
C ALA A 85 8.32 -3.50 13.25
N LEU A 86 9.49 -3.47 13.89
CA LEU A 86 10.80 -3.72 13.27
C LEU A 86 10.95 -5.14 12.69
N PHE A 87 10.15 -6.10 13.13
CA PHE A 87 10.14 -7.44 12.53
C PHE A 87 9.67 -7.44 11.06
N TYR A 88 8.85 -6.46 10.64
CA TYR A 88 8.46 -6.30 9.24
C TYR A 88 9.58 -5.73 8.36
N ILE A 89 10.45 -4.86 8.89
CA ILE A 89 11.55 -4.25 8.12
C ILE A 89 12.58 -5.30 7.68
N ILE A 90 12.89 -6.26 8.56
CA ILE A 90 13.87 -7.32 8.27
C ILE A 90 13.38 -8.22 7.12
N LEU A 91 12.06 -8.46 7.04
CA LEU A 91 11.48 -9.29 5.98
C LEU A 91 11.57 -8.61 4.59
N PHE A 92 11.31 -7.31 4.49
CA PHE A 92 11.35 -6.58 3.21
C PHE A 92 12.75 -6.29 2.69
N ALA A 93 13.76 -6.12 3.55
CA ALA A 93 15.15 -5.89 3.11
C ALA A 93 15.87 -7.17 2.64
N SER A 94 15.22 -8.33 2.74
CA SER A 94 15.80 -9.66 2.44
C SER A 94 15.25 -10.34 1.18
N GLN A 95 14.42 -9.64 0.40
CA GLN A 95 13.95 -10.06 -0.93
C GLN A 95 14.50 -9.11 -2.01
#